data_AF-A0A8T2HV87-F1
#
_entry.id   AF-A0A8T2HV87-F1
#
_cell.length_a   1.000
_cell.length_b   1.000
_cell.length_c   1.000
_cell.angle_alpha   90.00
_cell.angle_beta   90.00
_cell.angle_gamma   90.00
#
_symmetry.space_group_name_H-M   'P 1'
#
loop_
_entity.id
_entity.type
_entity.pdbx_description
1 polymer ?
#
loop_
_entity_poly.entity_id
_entity_poly.type
_entity_poly.pdbx_seq_one_letter_code
_entity_poly.pdbx_strand_id
1 'polypeptide(L)'
;MRSLSSTTLVDSQGVFPRDGYPQFARDMLDNFIRDFKDPLMTAPLAPWFKALVWSEVLVQFPFFFVGAYAFITRKNWIRIPAIIYGSFVTATMIPIMGALAAHDAPGYNKVAVIGFYMPYLVIPALLVVVMAANVKPFATGKTNKTAGRRKAKRG
;
A
#
# COMPACT_ATOMS: atom_id res chain seq x y z
N MET A 1 12.98 -8.62 -10.29
CA MET A 1 11.56 -8.25 -10.08
C MET A 1 10.90 -9.29 -9.19
N ARG A 2 11.00 -9.18 -7.86
CA ARG A 2 10.40 -10.12 -6.89
C ARG A 2 10.13 -9.44 -5.54
N SER A 3 9.30 -8.40 -5.49
CA SER A 3 9.10 -7.66 -4.22
C SER A 3 7.67 -7.20 -3.96
N LEU A 4 6.64 -7.92 -4.44
CA LEU A 4 5.24 -7.49 -4.29
C LEU A 4 4.29 -8.53 -3.68
N SER A 5 4.78 -9.59 -3.00
CA SER A 5 3.89 -10.54 -2.30
C SER A 5 4.34 -10.99 -0.92
N SER A 6 5.50 -10.57 -0.42
CA SER A 6 5.95 -10.98 0.93
C SER A 6 5.15 -10.33 2.05
N THR A 7 4.67 -9.12 1.86
CA THR A 7 4.04 -8.30 2.91
C THR A 7 2.59 -8.70 3.17
N THR A 8 1.79 -8.89 2.12
CA THR A 8 0.41 -9.41 2.26
C THR A 8 0.38 -10.78 2.93
N LEU A 9 1.36 -11.66 2.65
CA LEU A 9 1.50 -12.97 3.29
C LEU A 9 1.86 -12.87 4.79
N VAL A 10 2.50 -11.79 5.23
CA VAL A 10 2.87 -11.58 6.64
C VAL A 10 1.70 -10.97 7.41
N ASP A 11 1.02 -9.98 6.85
CA ASP A 11 -0.12 -9.31 7.51
C ASP A 11 -1.36 -10.22 7.62
N SER A 12 -1.60 -11.07 6.61
CA SER A 12 -2.75 -11.97 6.59
C SER A 12 -2.62 -13.14 7.59
N GLN A 13 -1.43 -13.41 8.14
CA GLN A 13 -1.23 -14.35 9.26
C GLN A 13 -1.84 -13.86 10.58
N GLY A 14 -2.20 -12.58 10.69
CA GLY A 14 -2.95 -12.05 11.83
C GLY A 14 -4.43 -12.45 11.85
N VAL A 15 -5.00 -12.79 10.69
CA VAL A 15 -6.45 -13.03 10.53
C VAL A 15 -6.79 -14.43 10.01
N PHE A 16 -5.92 -15.03 9.20
CA PHE A 16 -6.11 -16.38 8.66
C PHE A 16 -5.31 -17.43 9.44
N PRO A 17 -5.76 -18.70 9.45
CA PRO A 17 -5.04 -19.80 10.09
C PRO A 17 -3.59 -19.89 9.58
N ARG A 18 -2.63 -19.90 10.50
CA ARG A 18 -1.19 -19.96 10.19
C ARG A 18 -0.79 -21.24 9.43
N ASP A 19 -1.62 -22.27 9.45
CA ASP A 19 -1.34 -23.57 8.81
C ASP A 19 -1.31 -23.50 7.28
N GLY A 20 -1.92 -22.48 6.68
CA GLY A 20 -1.93 -22.25 5.23
C GLY A 20 -0.69 -21.52 4.68
N TYR A 21 0.23 -21.05 5.53
CA TYR A 21 1.36 -20.22 5.14
C TYR A 21 2.67 -21.01 5.03
N PRO A 22 3.56 -20.68 4.06
CA PRO A 22 4.89 -21.26 3.99
C PRO A 22 5.69 -21.03 5.28
N GLN A 23 6.47 -22.01 5.72
CA GLN A 23 7.25 -21.94 6.98
C GLN A 23 8.09 -20.66 7.09
N PHE A 24 8.77 -20.29 6.01
CA PHE A 24 9.57 -19.07 5.95
C PHE A 24 8.78 -17.79 6.30
N ALA A 25 7.53 -17.67 5.87
CA ALA A 25 6.71 -16.50 6.15
C ALA A 25 6.27 -16.42 7.62
N ARG A 26 6.08 -17.59 8.26
CA ARG A 26 5.81 -17.69 9.70
C ARG A 26 7.05 -17.33 10.51
N ASP A 27 8.19 -17.90 10.15
CA ASP A 27 9.45 -17.64 10.83
C ASP A 27 9.86 -16.16 10.72
N MET A 28 9.61 -15.51 9.57
CA MET A 28 9.84 -14.07 9.42
C MET A 28 8.99 -13.24 10.39
N LEU A 29 7.69 -13.55 10.52
CA LEU A 29 6.80 -12.85 11.43
C LEU A 29 7.18 -13.09 12.89
N ASP A 30 7.48 -14.34 13.25
CA ASP A 30 7.85 -14.71 14.62
C ASP A 30 9.21 -14.10 15.00
N ASN A 31 10.17 -14.04 14.08
CA ASN A 31 11.43 -13.32 14.28
C ASN A 31 11.17 -11.82 14.47
N PHE A 32 10.30 -11.21 13.66
CA PHE A 32 9.95 -9.81 13.77
C PHE A 32 9.29 -9.45 15.12
N ILE A 33 8.32 -10.26 15.54
CA ILE A 33 7.66 -10.11 16.85
C ILE A 33 8.67 -10.28 17.98
N ARG A 34 9.54 -11.30 17.90
CA ARG A 34 10.56 -11.55 18.93
C ARG A 34 11.55 -10.39 19.05
N ASP A 35 12.03 -9.88 17.92
CA ASP A 35 13.15 -8.94 17.88
C ASP A 35 12.70 -7.49 18.12
N PHE A 36 11.46 -7.14 17.76
CA PHE A 36 10.95 -5.76 17.83
C PHE A 36 9.72 -5.56 18.72
N LYS A 37 9.10 -6.65 19.21
CA LYS A 37 7.90 -6.66 20.07
C LYS A 37 6.74 -5.85 19.53
N ASP A 38 6.42 -6.06 18.26
CA ASP A 38 5.31 -5.38 17.59
C ASP A 38 3.96 -5.68 18.27
N PRO A 39 3.28 -4.67 18.84
CA PRO A 39 2.01 -4.84 19.55
C PRO A 39 0.83 -5.22 18.66
N LEU A 40 0.91 -4.94 17.34
CA LEU A 40 -0.21 -5.20 16.41
C LEU A 40 -0.26 -6.65 15.98
N MET A 41 0.89 -7.31 15.89
CA MET A 41 1.03 -8.70 15.49
C MET A 41 1.24 -9.67 16.68
N THR A 42 1.43 -9.14 17.89
CA THR A 42 1.48 -9.95 19.11
C THR A 42 0.08 -10.39 19.53
N ALA A 43 -0.10 -11.70 19.74
CA ALA A 43 -1.37 -12.23 20.21
C ALA A 43 -1.64 -11.85 21.69
N PRO A 44 -2.88 -11.51 22.07
CA PRO A 44 -4.07 -11.44 21.23
C PRO A 44 -4.14 -10.14 20.39
N LEU A 45 -4.47 -10.27 19.10
CA LEU A 45 -4.66 -9.11 18.23
C LEU A 45 -5.86 -8.28 18.68
N ALA A 46 -5.67 -6.96 18.71
CA ALA A 46 -6.72 -6.02 19.08
C ALA A 46 -7.92 -6.10 18.11
N PRO A 47 -9.18 -6.07 18.60
CA PRO A 47 -10.36 -6.20 17.74
C PRO A 47 -10.46 -5.13 16.63
N TRP A 48 -10.05 -3.89 16.94
CA TRP A 48 -10.04 -2.80 15.95
C TRP A 48 -9.03 -3.07 14.83
N PHE A 49 -7.86 -3.64 15.15
CA PHE A 49 -6.84 -3.96 14.17
C PHE A 49 -7.29 -5.12 13.28
N LYS A 50 -7.94 -6.15 13.85
CA LYS A 50 -8.56 -7.21 13.06
C LYS A 50 -9.59 -6.67 12.06
N ALA A 51 -10.41 -5.70 12.47
CA ALA A 51 -11.38 -5.07 11.57
C ALA A 51 -10.70 -4.32 10.42
N LEU A 52 -9.59 -3.62 10.70
CA LEU A 52 -8.78 -2.97 9.66
C LEU A 52 -8.22 -4.00 8.67
N VAL A 53 -7.59 -5.08 9.15
CA VAL A 53 -7.07 -6.14 8.28
C VAL A 53 -8.17 -6.79 7.43
N TRP A 54 -9.37 -7.03 7.99
CA TRP A 54 -10.50 -7.52 7.20
C TRP A 54 -10.91 -6.55 6.09
N SER A 55 -10.99 -5.26 6.40
CA SER A 55 -11.34 -4.24 5.41
C SER A 55 -10.26 -4.09 4.33
N GLU A 56 -8.98 -4.25 4.69
CA GLU A 56 -7.89 -4.32 3.73
C GLU A 56 -8.03 -5.55 2.83
N VAL A 57 -8.28 -6.73 3.38
CA VAL A 57 -8.49 -7.95 2.56
C VAL A 57 -9.64 -7.75 1.56
N LEU A 58 -10.73 -7.10 1.96
CA LEU A 58 -11.88 -6.87 1.08
C LEU A 58 -11.64 -5.80 0.01
N VAL A 59 -10.81 -4.78 0.28
CA VAL A 59 -10.62 -3.63 -0.63
C VAL A 59 -9.30 -3.73 -1.42
N GLN A 60 -8.20 -4.06 -0.74
CA GLN A 60 -6.86 -4.15 -1.31
C GLN A 60 -6.68 -5.38 -2.20
N PHE A 61 -7.22 -6.54 -1.80
CA PHE A 61 -7.03 -7.77 -2.57
C PHE A 61 -7.69 -7.71 -3.95
N PRO A 62 -8.96 -7.26 -4.12
CA PRO A 62 -9.54 -7.10 -5.45
C PRO A 62 -8.85 -6.01 -6.26
N PHE A 63 -8.46 -4.90 -5.62
CA PHE A 63 -7.76 -3.80 -6.29
C PHE A 63 -6.40 -4.25 -6.84
N PHE A 64 -5.71 -5.18 -6.19
CA PHE A 64 -4.41 -5.67 -6.66
C PHE A 64 -4.48 -6.22 -8.09
N PHE A 65 -5.49 -7.05 -8.40
CA PHE A 65 -5.68 -7.60 -9.75
C PHE A 65 -6.04 -6.51 -10.77
N VAL A 66 -6.93 -5.61 -10.38
CA VAL A 66 -7.39 -4.50 -11.23
C VAL A 66 -6.25 -3.53 -11.55
N GLY A 67 -5.49 -3.15 -10.51
CA GLY A 67 -4.31 -2.31 -10.60
C GLY A 67 -3.25 -2.94 -11.47
N ALA A 68 -2.87 -4.20 -11.21
CA ALA A 68 -1.86 -4.91 -12.00
C ALA A 68 -2.22 -4.90 -13.50
N TYR A 69 -3.46 -5.27 -13.83
CA TYR A 69 -3.94 -5.24 -15.22
C TYR A 69 -3.85 -3.82 -15.83
N ALA A 70 -4.35 -2.80 -15.13
CA ALA A 70 -4.43 -1.46 -15.67
C ALA A 70 -3.07 -0.74 -15.76
N PHE A 71 -2.13 -1.03 -14.84
CA PHE A 71 -0.75 -0.55 -14.91
C PHE A 71 0.03 -1.21 -16.05
N ILE A 72 -0.13 -2.53 -16.26
CA ILE A 72 0.49 -3.25 -17.38
C ILE A 72 -0.05 -2.73 -18.72
N THR A 73 -1.37 -2.56 -18.82
CA THR A 73 -2.04 -2.11 -20.05
C THR A 73 -2.11 -0.58 -20.19
N ARG A 74 -1.46 0.16 -19.28
CA ARG A 74 -1.33 1.63 -19.27
C ARG A 74 -2.66 2.37 -19.44
N LYS A 75 -3.71 1.93 -18.75
CA LYS A 75 -5.06 2.48 -18.89
C LYS A 75 -5.29 3.66 -17.95
N ASN A 76 -5.57 4.84 -18.50
CA ASN A 76 -5.78 6.06 -17.72
C ASN A 76 -7.00 6.01 -16.77
N TRP A 77 -7.96 5.10 -16.98
CA TRP A 77 -9.11 4.95 -16.09
C TRP A 77 -8.72 4.48 -14.68
N ILE A 78 -7.52 3.89 -14.49
CA ILE A 78 -7.04 3.45 -13.17
C ILE A 78 -6.90 4.58 -12.17
N ARG A 79 -6.86 5.84 -12.65
CA ARG A 79 -6.71 7.03 -11.82
C ARG A 79 -7.68 7.05 -10.65
N ILE A 80 -8.99 6.94 -10.92
CA ILE A 80 -10.01 7.05 -9.86
C ILE A 80 -9.95 5.86 -8.90
N PRO A 81 -9.91 4.60 -9.36
CA PRO A 81 -9.71 3.46 -8.47
C PRO A 81 -8.42 3.54 -7.63
N ALA A 82 -7.32 4.02 -8.21
CA ALA A 82 -6.05 4.17 -7.49
C ALA A 82 -6.09 5.26 -6.42
N ILE A 83 -6.83 6.35 -6.65
CA ILE A 83 -7.08 7.38 -5.63
C ILE A 83 -7.93 6.79 -4.49
N ILE A 84 -9.02 6.09 -4.81
CA ILE A 84 -9.88 5.46 -3.79
C ILE A 84 -9.07 4.49 -2.93
N TYR A 85 -8.34 3.58 -3.59
CA TYR A 85 -7.47 2.61 -2.93
C TYR A 85 -6.40 3.28 -2.06
N GLY A 86 -5.64 4.21 -2.66
CA GLY A 86 -4.54 4.86 -1.95
C GLY A 86 -5.04 5.68 -0.75
N SER A 87 -6.17 6.37 -0.88
CA SER A 87 -6.79 7.11 0.21
C SER A 87 -7.28 6.19 1.32
N PHE A 88 -7.87 5.05 0.97
CA PHE A 88 -8.32 4.06 1.95
C PHE A 88 -7.15 3.53 2.79
N VAL A 89 -6.08 3.04 2.14
CA VAL A 89 -4.90 2.51 2.84
C VAL A 89 -4.20 3.61 3.68
N THR A 90 -4.12 4.83 3.14
CA THR A 90 -3.56 5.96 3.91
C THR A 90 -4.40 6.24 5.16
N ALA A 91 -5.73 6.20 5.04
CA ALA A 91 -6.64 6.44 6.15
C ALA A 91 -6.60 5.34 7.21
N THR A 92 -6.39 4.06 6.84
CA THR A 92 -6.21 2.96 7.82
C THR A 92 -4.83 3.00 8.47
N MET A 93 -3.79 3.47 7.77
CA MET A 93 -2.44 3.56 8.32
C MET A 93 -2.24 4.68 9.34
N ILE A 94 -2.97 5.80 9.23
CA ILE A 94 -2.88 6.89 10.22
C ILE A 94 -3.16 6.44 11.67
N PRO A 95 -4.28 5.76 12.00
CA PRO A 95 -4.53 5.29 13.35
C PRO A 95 -3.55 4.19 13.78
N ILE A 96 -3.07 3.36 12.86
CA ILE A 96 -2.03 2.37 13.11
C ILE A 96 -0.74 3.05 13.57
N MET A 97 -0.29 4.09 12.86
CA MET A 97 0.88 4.88 13.23
C MET A 97 0.72 5.56 14.59
N GLY A 98 -0.47 6.13 14.84
CA GLY A 98 -0.79 6.72 16.13
C GLY A 98 -0.70 5.70 17.28
N ALA A 99 -1.25 4.50 17.09
CA ALA A 99 -1.19 3.42 18.06
C ALA A 99 0.26 2.94 18.31
N LEU A 100 1.05 2.76 17.25
CA LEU A 100 2.46 2.35 17.35
C LEU A 100 3.34 3.40 18.03
N ALA A 101 3.07 4.70 17.78
CA ALA A 101 3.79 5.80 18.40
C ALA A 101 3.42 5.97 19.88
N ALA A 102 2.15 5.77 20.23
CA ALA A 102 1.66 5.83 21.60
C ALA A 102 2.02 4.59 22.44
N HIS A 103 2.31 3.46 21.79
CA HIS A 103 2.70 2.24 22.51
C HIS A 103 4.04 2.41 23.23
N ASP A 104 4.06 1.97 24.48
CA ASP A 104 5.26 1.97 25.31
C ASP A 104 5.27 0.70 26.17
N ALA A 105 6.17 -0.22 25.81
CA ALA A 105 6.35 -1.50 26.49
C ALA A 105 7.83 -1.84 26.58
N PRO A 106 8.29 -2.53 27.63
CA PRO A 106 9.70 -2.88 27.78
C PRO A 106 10.25 -3.68 26.60
N GLY A 107 11.28 -3.13 25.93
CA GLY A 107 11.92 -3.75 24.77
C GLY A 107 11.20 -3.57 23.44
N TYR A 108 10.15 -2.75 23.37
CA TYR A 108 9.53 -2.36 22.11
C TYR A 108 10.45 -1.40 21.34
N ASN A 109 10.84 -1.79 20.13
CA ASN A 109 11.67 -0.95 19.28
C ASN A 109 10.79 -0.06 18.39
N LYS A 110 10.30 1.02 18.98
CA LYS A 110 9.38 1.99 18.33
C LYS A 110 9.90 2.49 16.99
N VAL A 111 11.19 2.84 16.90
CA VAL A 111 11.79 3.37 15.67
C VAL A 111 11.79 2.32 14.57
N ALA A 112 12.20 1.10 14.87
CA ALA A 112 12.21 0.02 13.90
C ALA A 112 10.80 -0.31 13.43
N VAL A 113 9.86 -0.53 14.36
CA VAL A 113 8.48 -0.92 14.02
C VAL A 113 7.81 0.17 13.19
N ILE A 114 7.84 1.43 13.61
CA ILE A 114 7.32 2.54 12.80
C ILE A 114 8.01 2.55 11.43
N GLY A 115 9.33 2.41 11.37
CA GLY A 115 10.09 2.33 10.13
C GLY A 115 9.61 1.23 9.17
N PHE A 116 9.23 0.06 9.68
CA PHE A 116 8.66 -1.03 8.86
C PHE A 116 7.26 -0.71 8.34
N TYR A 117 6.43 -0.03 9.13
CA TYR A 117 5.09 0.35 8.71
C TYR A 117 5.07 1.59 7.79
N MET A 118 6.10 2.45 7.86
CA MET A 118 6.14 3.74 7.14
C MET A 118 5.95 3.63 5.61
N PRO A 119 6.57 2.66 4.90
CA PRO A 119 6.33 2.47 3.47
C PRO A 119 4.84 2.26 3.11
N TYR A 120 4.07 1.62 3.99
CA TYR A 120 2.63 1.37 3.78
C TYR A 120 1.78 2.62 3.95
N LEU A 121 2.29 3.66 4.61
CA LEU A 121 1.66 4.98 4.64
C LEU A 121 2.11 5.84 3.44
N VAL A 122 3.42 5.90 3.22
CA VAL A 122 4.02 6.84 2.24
C VAL A 122 3.70 6.44 0.80
N ILE A 123 3.82 5.17 0.44
CA ILE A 123 3.61 4.73 -0.94
C ILE A 123 2.16 4.97 -1.40
N PRO A 124 1.12 4.60 -0.62
CA PRO A 124 -0.27 4.89 -0.99
C PRO A 124 -0.59 6.39 -1.00
N ALA A 125 -0.05 7.16 -0.05
CA ALA A 125 -0.22 8.62 -0.05
C ALA A 125 0.38 9.26 -1.31
N LEU A 126 1.59 8.85 -1.70
CA LEU A 126 2.22 9.30 -2.94
C LEU A 126 1.43 8.86 -4.17
N LEU A 127 0.89 7.63 -4.19
CA LEU A 127 0.02 7.16 -5.27
C LEU A 127 -1.20 8.07 -5.43
N VAL A 128 -1.85 8.47 -4.32
CA VAL A 128 -2.97 9.44 -4.36
C VAL A 128 -2.51 10.77 -4.94
N VAL A 129 -1.41 11.33 -4.45
CA VAL A 129 -0.89 12.63 -4.94
C VAL A 129 -0.59 12.58 -6.44
N VAL A 130 0.11 11.54 -6.90
CA VAL A 130 0.48 11.36 -8.31
C VAL A 130 -0.77 11.20 -9.17
N MET A 131 -1.73 10.37 -8.76
CA MET A 131 -2.95 10.13 -9.53
C MET A 131 -3.89 11.34 -9.50
N ALA A 132 -3.96 12.08 -8.40
CA ALA A 132 -4.73 13.30 -8.29
C ALA A 132 -4.18 14.39 -9.23
N ALA A 133 -2.85 14.58 -9.23
CA ALA A 133 -2.16 15.57 -10.06
C ALA A 133 -2.17 15.25 -11.56
N ASN A 134 -2.26 13.97 -11.95
CA ASN A 134 -2.21 13.54 -13.34
C ASN A 134 -3.56 13.04 -13.85
N VAL A 135 -4.29 13.88 -14.60
CA VAL A 135 -5.59 13.50 -15.21
C VAL A 135 -5.45 12.34 -16.21
N LYS A 136 -4.29 12.22 -16.89
CA LYS A 136 -3.96 11.10 -17.78
C LYS A 136 -2.60 10.49 -17.39
N PRO A 137 -2.56 9.59 -16.40
CA PRO A 137 -1.31 9.04 -15.83
C PRO A 137 -0.37 8.38 -16.86
N PHE A 138 -0.91 7.91 -17.98
CA PHE A 138 -0.15 7.21 -19.03
C PHE A 138 -0.21 7.89 -20.39
N ALA A 139 -0.62 9.17 -20.47
CA ALA A 139 -0.54 9.89 -21.74
C ALA A 139 0.94 10.04 -22.13
N THR A 140 1.37 9.34 -23.18
CA THR A 140 2.63 9.63 -23.87
C THR A 140 2.56 11.06 -24.38
N GLY A 141 3.47 11.92 -23.92
CA GLY A 141 3.52 13.32 -24.28
C GLY A 141 3.43 13.49 -25.81
N LYS A 142 2.29 14.01 -26.29
CA LYS A 142 2.27 14.64 -27.61
C LYS A 142 2.97 15.98 -27.42
N THR A 143 4.27 16.01 -27.68
CA THR A 143 4.98 17.26 -27.96
C THR A 143 4.17 18.00 -29.02
N ASN A 144 3.62 19.16 -28.65
CA ASN A 144 2.79 20.00 -29.51
C ASN A 144 3.57 20.39 -30.78
N LYS A 145 3.42 19.62 -31.87
CA LYS A 145 3.93 19.95 -33.21
C LYS A 145 2.87 20.56 -34.12
N THR A 146 1.87 21.26 -33.56
CA THR A 146 0.76 21.84 -34.34
C THR A 146 0.77 23.38 -34.42
N ALA A 147 1.76 24.06 -33.83
CA ALA A 147 1.87 25.52 -33.93
C ALA A 147 2.51 26.02 -35.24
N GLY A 148 3.23 25.18 -35.99
CA GLY A 148 3.98 25.61 -37.19
C GLY A 148 3.20 25.61 -38.52
N ARG A 149 2.07 24.90 -38.62
CA ARG A 149 1.42 24.67 -39.93
C ARG A 149 0.39 25.72 -40.36
N ARG A 150 0.02 26.65 -39.47
CA ARG A 150 -0.94 27.73 -39.78
C ARG A 150 -0.30 28.99 -40.39
N LYS A 151 1.03 29.15 -40.35
CA LYS A 151 1.72 30.32 -40.91
C LYS A 151 2.16 30.17 -42.37
N ALA A 152 2.09 28.96 -42.94
CA ALA A 152 2.54 28.68 -44.32
C ALA A 152 1.41 28.72 -45.39
N LYS A 153 0.19 29.15 -45.03
CA LYS A 153 -0.96 29.21 -45.95
C LYS A 153 -1.50 30.63 -46.18
N ARG A 154 -0.71 31.66 -45.87
CA ARG A 154 -1.02 33.09 -46.08
C ARG A 154 0.15 33.86 -46.70
N GLY A 155 0.92 33.19 -47.56
CA GLY A 155 1.91 33.81 -48.44
C GLY A 155 1.44 33.67 -49.88
#